data_AF-A0A7V5F0J2-F1
#
_entry.id   AF-A0A7V5F0J2-F1
#
_cell.length_a   1.000
_cell.length_b   1.000
_cell.length_c   1.000
_cell.angle_alpha   90.00
_cell.angle_beta   90.00
_cell.angle_gamma   90.00
#
_symmetry.space_group_name_H-M   'P 1'
#
loop_
_entity.id
_entity.type
_entity.pdbx_description
1 polymer ?
#
loop_
_entity_poly.entity_id
_entity_poly.type
_entity_poly.pdbx_seq_one_letter_code
_entity_poly.pdbx_strand_id
1 'polypeptide(L)'
;ALEANPDFAVTYNNLAWLLATCPVPEYRSGIKALRLAQKALELTPDASILDTLAAAYAEVGKFEDAVRVMQRIITMMGNGDAENLSIYKKHLNAYKEGKPWRGK
;
A
#
# COMPACT_ATOMS: atom_id res chain seq x y z
N ALA A 1 19.08 -12.99 17.82
CA ALA A 1 18.10 -12.68 16.77
C ALA A 1 17.47 -11.35 17.13
N LEU A 2 17.60 -10.30 16.32
CA LEU A 2 16.82 -9.07 16.56
C LEU A 2 15.37 -9.44 16.27
N GLU A 3 14.55 -9.49 17.31
CA GLU A 3 13.11 -9.61 17.17
C GLU A 3 12.63 -8.40 16.35
N ALA A 4 12.07 -8.66 15.16
CA ALA A 4 11.39 -7.64 14.39
C ALA A 4 10.22 -7.12 15.23
N ASN A 5 10.38 -5.97 15.88
CA ASN A 5 9.32 -5.40 16.69
C ASN A 5 8.17 -4.97 15.74
N PRO A 6 6.98 -5.60 15.82
CA PRO A 6 5.85 -5.31 14.94
C PRO A 6 5.40 -3.85 15.00
N ASP A 7 5.63 -3.16 16.11
CA ASP A 7 5.29 -1.74 16.26
C ASP A 7 6.04 -0.85 15.28
N PHE A 8 7.27 -1.23 14.89
CA PHE A 8 8.02 -0.52 13.87
C PHE A 8 7.42 -0.74 12.47
N ALA A 9 6.90 -1.93 12.18
CA ALA A 9 6.22 -2.22 10.91
C ALA A 9 4.99 -1.33 10.76
N VAL A 10 4.15 -1.26 11.81
CA VAL A 10 2.95 -0.40 11.84
C VAL A 10 3.33 1.07 11.68
N THR A 11 4.38 1.54 12.37
CA THR A 11 4.83 2.93 12.28
C THR A 11 5.32 3.29 10.87
N TYR A 12 6.13 2.43 10.25
CA TYR A 12 6.58 2.62 8.88
C TYR A 12 5.41 2.59 7.89
N ASN A 13 4.46 1.67 8.09
CA ASN A 13 3.28 1.54 7.26
C ASN A 13 2.41 2.81 7.30
N ASN A 14 2.08 3.30 8.49
CA ASN A 14 1.23 4.48 8.65
C ASN A 14 1.84 5.73 8.00
N LEU A 15 3.16 5.93 8.18
CA LEU A 15 3.86 7.02 7.53
C LEU A 15 3.93 6.83 6.01
N ALA A 16 4.16 5.60 5.53
CA ALA A 16 4.16 5.31 4.10
C ALA A 16 2.80 5.60 3.46
N TRP A 17 1.71 5.16 4.11
CA TRP A 17 0.34 5.40 3.65
C TRP A 17 0.04 6.89 3.56
N LEU A 18 0.36 7.67 4.60
CA LEU A 18 0.20 9.12 4.59
C LEU A 18 0.96 9.76 3.42
N LEU A 19 2.24 9.44 3.27
CA LEU A 19 3.08 10.03 2.22
C LEU A 19 2.67 9.61 0.80
N ALA A 20 2.06 8.43 0.64
CA ALA A 20 1.57 7.96 -0.66
C ALA A 20 0.20 8.54 -1.02
N THR A 21 -0.69 8.73 -0.05
CA THR A 21 -2.12 8.95 -0.31
C THR A 21 -2.63 10.32 0.12
N CYS A 22 -1.84 11.14 0.82
CA CYS A 22 -2.32 12.45 1.31
C CYS A 22 -2.93 13.29 0.17
N PRO A 23 -4.14 13.84 0.33
CA PRO A 23 -4.77 14.66 -0.72
C PRO A 23 -3.99 15.96 -0.98
N VAL A 24 -3.31 16.47 0.03
CA VAL A 24 -2.49 17.69 -0.01
C VAL A 24 -1.11 17.37 -0.60
N PRO A 25 -0.76 17.90 -1.79
CA PRO A 25 0.48 17.56 -2.50
C PRO A 25 1.77 17.79 -1.70
N GLU A 26 1.81 18.81 -0.84
CA GLU A 26 2.97 19.22 -0.07
C GLU A 26 3.41 18.17 0.95
N TYR A 27 2.49 17.32 1.40
CA TYR A 27 2.78 16.22 2.32
C TYR A 27 3.06 14.91 1.61
N ARG A 28 2.92 14.85 0.27
CA ARG A 28 3.19 13.64 -0.48
C ARG A 28 4.67 13.46 -0.76
N SER A 29 5.10 12.20 -0.71
CA SER A 29 6.44 11.81 -1.12
C SER A 29 6.47 10.34 -1.51
N GLY A 30 6.13 10.04 -2.77
CA GLY A 30 6.06 8.66 -3.27
C GLY A 30 7.34 7.85 -3.08
N ILE A 31 8.50 8.44 -3.33
CA ILE A 31 9.79 7.76 -3.14
C ILE A 31 10.04 7.41 -1.67
N LYS A 32 9.72 8.33 -0.74
CA LYS A 32 9.84 8.04 0.70
C LYS A 32 8.80 7.00 1.13
N ALA A 33 7.58 7.11 0.65
CA ALA A 33 6.50 6.15 0.91
C ALA A 33 6.91 4.73 0.48
N LEU A 34 7.45 4.59 -0.74
CA LEU A 34 7.88 3.30 -1.28
C LEU A 34 8.96 2.66 -0.39
N ARG A 35 9.98 3.43 0.00
CA ARG A 35 11.04 2.94 0.89
C ARG A 35 10.50 2.50 2.26
N LEU A 36 9.56 3.25 2.82
CA LEU A 36 8.98 2.93 4.13
C LEU A 36 8.04 1.72 4.07
N ALA A 37 7.22 1.61 3.02
CA ALA A 37 6.36 0.45 2.79
C ALA A 37 7.18 -0.84 2.59
N GLN A 38 8.31 -0.77 1.88
CA GLN A 38 9.23 -1.90 1.74
C GLN A 38 9.81 -2.34 3.09
N LYS A 39 10.25 -1.38 3.93
CA LYS A 39 10.71 -1.68 5.31
C LYS A 39 9.61 -2.29 6.16
N ALA A 40 8.38 -1.78 6.08
CA ALA A 40 7.24 -2.37 6.78
C ALA A 40 7.02 -3.82 6.34
N LEU A 41 7.10 -4.09 5.04
CA LEU A 41 6.90 -5.42 4.46
C LEU A 41 7.99 -6.42 4.89
N GLU A 42 9.26 -5.96 4.99
CA GLU A 42 10.37 -6.76 5.50
C GLU A 42 10.16 -7.19 6.96
N LEU A 43 9.53 -6.32 7.77
CA LEU A 43 9.24 -6.60 9.18
C LEU A 43 7.96 -7.44 9.35
N THR A 44 6.91 -7.16 8.57
CA THR A 44 5.62 -7.85 8.66
C THR A 44 4.95 -7.91 7.28
N PRO A 45 4.85 -9.10 6.67
CA PRO A 45 4.26 -9.25 5.34
C PRO A 45 2.73 -9.50 5.41
N ASP A 46 1.96 -8.44 5.67
CA ASP A 46 0.49 -8.51 5.71
C ASP A 46 -0.20 -7.75 4.55
N ALA A 47 -1.52 -7.94 4.43
CA ALA A 47 -2.32 -7.35 3.35
C ALA A 47 -2.39 -5.81 3.42
N SER A 48 -2.39 -5.22 4.61
CA SER A 48 -2.47 -3.76 4.79
C SER A 48 -1.18 -3.06 4.37
N ILE A 49 -0.04 -3.71 4.63
CA ILE A 49 1.28 -3.24 4.21
C ILE A 49 1.46 -3.42 2.70
N LEU A 50 0.95 -4.52 2.13
CA LEU A 50 0.93 -4.70 0.68
C LEU A 50 0.05 -3.64 -0.02
N ASP A 51 -1.10 -3.27 0.54
CA ASP A 51 -1.94 -2.21 -0.01
C ASP A 51 -1.23 -0.85 0.02
N THR A 52 -0.54 -0.55 1.12
CA THR A 52 0.29 0.65 1.25
C THR A 52 1.44 0.66 0.24
N LEU A 53 2.08 -0.49 0.02
CA LEU A 53 3.12 -0.63 -1.00
C LEU A 53 2.55 -0.38 -2.41
N ALA A 54 1.36 -0.88 -2.71
CA ALA A 54 0.68 -0.63 -3.99
C ALA A 54 0.37 0.87 -4.18
N ALA A 55 -0.14 1.53 -3.14
CA ALA A 55 -0.36 2.98 -3.16
C ALA A 55 0.94 3.77 -3.41
N ALA A 56 2.04 3.36 -2.77
CA ALA A 56 3.34 3.98 -2.96
C ALA A 56 3.90 3.76 -4.39
N TYR A 57 3.70 2.58 -4.97
CA TYR A 57 4.04 2.31 -6.37
C TYR A 57 3.24 3.20 -7.32
N ALA A 58 1.93 3.29 -7.12
CA ALA A 58 1.07 4.15 -7.93
C ALA A 58 1.50 5.63 -7.82
N GLU A 59 1.92 6.07 -6.64
CA GLU A 59 2.36 7.45 -6.45
C GLU A 59 3.64 7.82 -7.21
N VAL A 60 4.52 6.86 -7.44
CA VAL A 60 5.73 7.06 -8.25
C VAL A 60 5.51 6.70 -9.73
N GLY A 61 4.26 6.54 -10.16
CA GLY A 61 3.89 6.22 -11.54
C GLY A 61 4.11 4.76 -11.96
N LYS A 62 4.47 3.87 -11.02
CA LYS A 62 4.67 2.44 -11.27
C LYS A 62 3.35 1.67 -11.16
N PHE A 63 2.40 2.02 -12.02
CA PHE A 63 1.05 1.45 -11.96
C PHE A 63 0.99 -0.05 -12.20
N GLU A 64 1.87 -0.60 -13.06
CA GLU A 64 1.95 -2.05 -13.30
C GLU A 64 2.33 -2.82 -12.02
N ASP A 65 3.28 -2.29 -11.24
CA ASP A 65 3.66 -2.86 -9.95
C ASP A 65 2.50 -2.79 -8.96
N ALA A 66 1.83 -1.64 -8.88
CA ALA A 66 0.66 -1.45 -8.01
C ALA A 66 -0.45 -2.45 -8.33
N VAL A 67 -0.78 -2.64 -9.61
CA VAL A 67 -1.78 -3.60 -10.09
C VAL A 67 -1.39 -5.04 -9.71
N ARG A 68 -0.13 -5.44 -9.89
CA ARG A 68 0.34 -6.79 -9.53
C ARG A 68 0.20 -7.05 -8.03
N VAL A 69 0.55 -6.08 -7.19
CA VAL A 69 0.42 -6.21 -5.73
C VAL A 69 -1.05 -6.33 -5.33
N MET A 70 -1.93 -5.47 -5.85
CA MET A 70 -3.37 -5.54 -5.54
C MET A 70 -4.00 -6.86 -5.97
N GLN A 71 -3.62 -7.38 -7.14
CA GLN A 71 -4.13 -8.66 -7.62
C GLN A 71 -3.72 -9.80 -6.69
N ARG A 72 -2.49 -9.77 -6.16
CA ARG A 72 -2.00 -10.73 -5.16
C ARG A 72 -2.81 -10.66 -3.86
N ILE A 73 -3.08 -9.47 -3.32
CA ILE A 73 -3.89 -9.29 -2.10
C ILE A 73 -5.27 -9.93 -2.29
N ILE A 74 -5.93 -9.61 -3.40
CA ILE A 74 -7.26 -10.13 -3.75
C ILE A 74 -7.26 -11.66 -3.84
N THR A 75 -6.23 -12.26 -4.43
CA THR A 75 -6.09 -13.72 -4.49
C THR A 75 -5.87 -14.34 -3.11
N MET A 76 -5.10 -13.69 -2.23
CA MET A 76 -4.79 -14.22 -0.89
C MET A 76 -6.00 -14.22 0.05
N MET A 77 -6.87 -13.22 -0.04
CA MET A 77 -8.02 -13.11 0.87
C MET A 77 -9.18 -14.06 0.55
N GLY A 78 -9.27 -14.52 -0.69
CA GLY A 78 -10.43 -15.30 -1.15
C GLY A 78 -11.76 -14.58 -0.89
N ASN A 79 -12.78 -15.33 -0.45
CA ASN A 79 -14.13 -14.82 -0.19
C ASN A 79 -14.43 -14.56 1.29
N GLY A 80 -13.45 -14.68 2.18
CA GLY A 80 -13.66 -14.64 3.64
C GLY A 80 -13.88 -13.24 4.22
N ASP A 81 -13.46 -12.19 3.51
CA ASP A 81 -13.50 -10.80 3.97
C ASP A 81 -13.99 -9.88 2.85
N ALA A 82 -15.31 -9.83 2.68
CA ALA A 82 -15.96 -9.12 1.59
C ALA A 82 -15.78 -7.60 1.65
N GLU A 83 -15.65 -7.04 2.87
CA GLU A 83 -15.50 -5.60 3.07
C GLU A 83 -14.12 -5.13 2.59
N ASN A 84 -13.04 -5.72 3.09
CA ASN A 84 -11.70 -5.39 2.65
C ASN A 84 -11.50 -5.69 1.16
N LEU A 85 -12.12 -6.75 0.65
CA LEU A 85 -12.05 -7.09 -0.77
C LEU A 85 -12.66 -5.99 -1.66
N SER A 86 -13.72 -5.33 -1.20
CA SER A 86 -14.33 -4.20 -1.90
C SER A 86 -13.37 -3.00 -1.96
N ILE A 87 -12.67 -2.72 -0.85
CA ILE A 87 -11.67 -1.64 -0.78
C ILE A 87 -10.52 -1.91 -1.77
N TYR A 88 -9.93 -3.10 -1.71
CA TYR A 88 -8.81 -3.47 -2.58
C TYR A 88 -9.19 -3.50 -4.07
N LYS A 89 -10.42 -3.89 -4.40
CA LYS A 89 -10.93 -3.78 -5.78
C LYS A 89 -11.04 -2.33 -6.26
N LYS A 90 -11.40 -1.38 -5.39
CA LYS A 90 -11.42 0.05 -5.73
C LYS A 90 -10.01 0.58 -6.01
N HIS A 91 -9.04 0.25 -5.16
CA HIS A 91 -7.64 0.63 -5.39
C HIS A 91 -7.10 0.03 -6.69
N LEU A 92 -7.34 -1.27 -6.92
CA LEU A 92 -6.96 -1.96 -8.17
C LEU A 92 -7.51 -1.25 -9.40
N ASN A 93 -8.79 -0.87 -9.40
CA ASN A 93 -9.41 -0.19 -10.54
C ASN A 93 -8.79 1.20 -10.76
N ALA A 94 -8.53 1.97 -9.70
CA ALA A 94 -7.84 3.25 -9.82
C ALA A 94 -6.46 3.08 -10.46
N TYR A 95 -5.68 2.09 -10.03
CA TYR A 95 -4.34 1.83 -10.57
C TYR A 95 -4.37 1.35 -12.03
N LYS A 96 -5.37 0.55 -12.42
CA LYS A 96 -5.58 0.15 -13.83
C LYS A 96 -5.91 1.35 -14.73
N GLU A 97 -6.53 2.39 -14.18
CA GLU A 97 -6.80 3.65 -14.87
C GLU A 97 -5.62 4.63 -14.84
N GLY A 98 -4.47 4.25 -14.28
CA GLY A 98 -3.31 5.12 -14.12
C GLY A 98 -3.52 6.25 -13.10
N LYS A 99 -4.43 6.05 -12.13
CA LYS A 99 -4.75 7.05 -11.10
C LYS A 99 -4.18 6.61 -9.75
N PRO A 100 -3.34 7.43 -9.08
CA PRO A 100 -2.89 7.13 -7.73
C PRO A 100 -4.07 7.22 -6.76
N TRP A 101 -4.03 6.40 -5.70
CA TRP A 101 -5.03 6.47 -4.65
C TRP A 101 -4.75 7.67 -3.74
N ARG A 102 -5.80 8.43 -3.44
CA ARG A 102 -5.75 9.56 -2.52
C ARG A 102 -6.76 9.33 -1.40
N GLY A 103 -6.31 9.50 -0.17
CA GLY A 103 -7.21 9.59 0.97
C GLY A 103 -8.17 10.76 0.79
N LYS A 104 -9.37 10.63 1.35
CA LYS A 104 -10.31 11.75 1.46
C LYS A 104 -9.83 12.75 2.51
#